data_AF-A0A2V7MRY4-F1
#
_entry.id   AF-A0A2V7MRY4-F1
#
_cell.length_a   1.000
_cell.length_b   1.000
_cell.length_c   1.000
_cell.angle_alpha   90.00
_cell.angle_beta   90.00
_cell.angle_gamma   90.00
#
_symmetry.space_group_name_H-M   'P 1'
#
loop_
_entity.id
_entity.type
_entity.pdbx_description
1 polymer ?
#
loop_
_entity_poly.entity_id
_entity_poly.type
_entity_poly.pdbx_seq_one_letter_code
_entity_poly.pdbx_strand_id
1 'polypeptide(L)'
;MTEDTRKDALALGLGSLGSGVGFGGACLTVAQIVASILRGDLAPDAYRANAADPLLAGLIAAVGVGGAFGWYRSFALDNIWQRGVIAVLAAVGAILVGFLAAPLDRFFGIAGMIVWVAINIAFGIFGTRWAIRGKGTGEQGQGTGTA
;
A
#
# COMPACT_ATOMS: atom_id res chain seq x y z
N MET A 1 -15.61 24.66 28.06
CA MET A 1 -14.67 23.54 27.88
C MET A 1 -15.37 22.50 27.02
N THR A 2 -15.27 22.64 25.70
CA THR A 2 -15.70 21.64 24.72
C THR A 2 -14.42 21.21 24.03
N GLU A 3 -13.76 20.19 24.59
CA GLU A 3 -12.72 19.48 23.85
C GLU A 3 -13.43 18.71 22.73
N ASP A 4 -13.71 19.42 21.63
CA ASP A 4 -13.91 18.79 20.35
C ASP A 4 -12.72 17.87 20.14
N THR A 5 -12.97 16.57 20.19
CA THR A 5 -11.98 15.55 19.84
C THR A 5 -11.70 15.74 18.35
N ARG A 6 -10.80 16.68 18.03
CA ARG A 6 -10.57 17.19 16.69
C ARG A 6 -9.80 16.13 15.92
N LYS A 7 -10.50 15.42 15.03
CA LYS A 7 -9.89 14.50 14.07
C LYS A 7 -8.73 15.21 13.36
N ASP A 8 -7.55 14.60 13.37
CA ASP A 8 -6.39 15.13 12.67
C ASP A 8 -6.44 14.67 11.21
N ALA A 9 -6.97 15.55 10.35
CA ALA A 9 -7.14 15.29 8.93
C ALA A 9 -5.81 15.03 8.21
N LEU A 10 -4.69 15.61 8.67
CA LEU A 10 -3.37 15.39 8.09
C LEU A 10 -2.85 14.00 8.45
N ALA A 11 -2.93 13.60 9.72
CA ALA A 11 -2.55 12.25 10.13
C ALA A 11 -3.38 11.18 9.41
N LEU A 12 -4.66 11.44 9.18
CA LEU A 12 -5.56 10.54 8.46
C LEU A 12 -5.23 10.46 6.97
N GLY A 13 -4.98 11.61 6.32
CA GLY A 13 -4.61 11.72 4.91
C GLY A 13 -3.24 11.11 4.61
N LEU A 14 -2.20 11.51 5.36
CA LEU A 14 -0.84 10.99 5.16
C LEU A 14 -0.75 9.50 5.53
N GLY A 15 -1.40 9.08 6.62
CA GLY A 15 -1.40 7.70 7.05
C GLY A 15 -2.12 6.77 6.07
N SER A 16 -3.26 7.20 5.53
CA SER A 16 -3.99 6.43 4.50
C SER A 16 -3.20 6.35 3.19
N LEU A 17 -2.60 7.46 2.74
CA LEU A 17 -1.72 7.47 1.58
C LEU A 17 -0.50 6.56 1.79
N GLY A 18 0.21 6.70 2.90
CA GLY A 18 1.36 5.86 3.22
C GLY A 18 1.02 4.38 3.31
N SER A 19 -0.16 4.05 3.84
CA SER A 19 -0.63 2.65 3.88
C SER A 19 -0.83 2.07 2.48
N GLY A 20 -1.48 2.81 1.58
CA GLY A 20 -1.73 2.37 0.21
C GLY A 20 -0.47 2.29 -0.63
N VAL A 21 0.43 3.28 -0.52
CA VAL A 21 1.74 3.27 -1.20
C VAL A 21 2.57 2.07 -0.76
N GLY A 22 2.65 1.80 0.55
CA GLY A 22 3.43 0.68 1.08
C GLY A 22 2.88 -0.67 0.64
N PHE A 23 1.59 -0.95 0.87
CA PHE A 23 1.02 -2.25 0.50
C PHE A 23 0.95 -2.47 -1.01
N GLY A 24 0.58 -1.45 -1.79
CA GLY A 24 0.58 -1.55 -3.25
C GLY A 24 1.99 -1.71 -3.83
N GLY A 25 2.99 -0.98 -3.29
CA GLY A 25 4.39 -1.11 -3.68
C GLY A 25 4.97 -2.48 -3.36
N ALA A 26 4.58 -3.08 -2.23
CA ALA A 26 4.94 -4.45 -1.89
C ALA A 26 4.37 -5.45 -2.90
N CYS A 27 3.09 -5.33 -3.28
CA CYS A 27 2.48 -6.20 -4.30
C CYS A 27 3.22 -6.14 -5.64
N LEU A 28 3.58 -4.95 -6.11
CA LEU A 28 4.33 -4.80 -7.36
C LEU A 28 5.75 -5.39 -7.26
N THR A 29 6.40 -5.24 -6.11
CA THR A 29 7.75 -5.79 -5.88
C THR A 29 7.71 -7.32 -5.85
N VAL A 30 6.72 -7.92 -5.19
CA VAL A 30 6.53 -9.39 -5.19
C VAL A 30 6.31 -9.91 -6.61
N ALA A 31 5.51 -9.22 -7.42
CA ALA A 31 5.32 -9.60 -8.82
C ALA A 31 6.62 -9.53 -9.64
N GLN A 32 7.48 -8.55 -9.38
CA GLN A 32 8.81 -8.47 -10.00
C GLN A 32 9.72 -9.64 -9.57
N ILE A 33 9.68 -10.04 -8.30
CA ILE A 33 10.41 -11.24 -7.81
C ILE A 33 9.93 -12.49 -8.53
N VAL A 34 8.61 -12.68 -8.66
CA VAL A 34 8.05 -13.84 -9.38
C VAL A 34 8.47 -13.81 -10.85
N ALA A 35 8.42 -12.64 -11.49
CA ALA A 35 8.87 -12.48 -12.87
C ALA A 35 10.37 -12.78 -13.04
N SER A 36 11.22 -12.38 -12.10
CA SER A 36 12.66 -12.65 -12.18
C SER A 36 12.99 -14.13 -12.02
N ILE A 37 12.31 -14.84 -11.10
CA ILE A 37 12.43 -16.29 -10.92
C ILE A 37 11.98 -17.02 -12.19
N LEU A 38 10.79 -16.72 -12.72
CA LEU A 38 10.30 -17.38 -13.93
C LEU A 38 11.19 -17.13 -15.15
N ARG A 39 11.80 -15.94 -15.27
CA ARG A 39 12.77 -15.64 -16.34
C ARG A 39 14.09 -16.41 -16.19
N GLY A 40 14.47 -16.77 -14.96
CA GLY A 40 15.64 -17.60 -14.69
C GLY A 40 15.42 -19.07 -15.03
N ASP A 41 14.21 -19.59 -14.82
CA ASP A 41 13.89 -21.02 -14.97
C ASP A 41 13.31 -21.43 -16.34
N LEU A 42 12.71 -20.49 -17.10
CA LEU A 42 12.05 -20.80 -18.38
C LEU A 42 12.88 -20.38 -19.60
N ALA A 43 12.93 -21.26 -20.61
CA ALA A 43 13.43 -20.90 -21.94
C ALA A 43 12.59 -19.72 -22.51
N PRO A 44 13.22 -18.73 -23.18
CA PRO A 44 12.57 -17.49 -23.63
C PRO A 44 11.28 -17.71 -24.44
N ASP A 45 11.24 -18.78 -25.22
CA ASP A 45 10.11 -19.13 -26.10
C ASP A 45 8.92 -19.73 -25.32
N ALA A 46 9.19 -20.47 -24.22
CA ALA A 46 8.15 -21.03 -23.36
C ALA A 46 7.52 -19.95 -22.45
N TYR A 47 8.29 -18.93 -22.06
CA TYR A 47 7.81 -17.79 -21.27
C TYR A 47 6.82 -16.92 -22.06
N ARG A 48 7.06 -16.68 -23.36
CA ARG A 48 6.14 -15.89 -24.21
C ARG A 48 4.86 -16.64 -24.58
N ALA A 49 4.90 -17.97 -24.65
CA ALA A 49 3.78 -18.79 -25.13
C ALA A 49 2.75 -19.11 -24.03
N ASN A 50 3.14 -19.18 -22.76
CA ASN A 50 2.29 -19.73 -21.69
C ASN A 50 2.07 -18.83 -20.46
N ALA A 51 2.85 -17.76 -20.28
CA ALA A 51 2.78 -16.99 -19.04
C ALA A 51 1.76 -15.84 -19.14
N ALA A 52 0.71 -15.88 -18.32
CA ALA A 52 0.02 -14.67 -17.90
C ALA A 52 1.08 -13.71 -17.34
N ASP A 53 1.22 -12.51 -17.93
CA ASP A 53 2.32 -11.60 -17.60
C ASP A 53 2.28 -11.24 -16.10
N PRO A 54 3.18 -11.81 -15.26
CA PRO A 54 3.10 -11.64 -13.82
C PRO A 54 3.31 -10.18 -13.42
N LEU A 55 4.00 -9.39 -14.25
CA LEU A 55 4.16 -7.96 -14.06
C LEU A 55 2.85 -7.21 -14.28
N LEU A 56 2.07 -7.56 -15.29
CA LEU A 56 0.77 -6.95 -15.55
C LEU A 56 -0.23 -7.30 -14.42
N ALA A 57 -0.26 -8.56 -14.01
CA ALA A 57 -1.07 -8.99 -12.87
C ALA A 57 -0.64 -8.27 -11.57
N GLY A 58 0.67 -8.14 -11.34
CA GLY A 58 1.26 -7.40 -10.24
C GLY A 58 0.93 -5.91 -10.25
N LEU A 59 0.92 -5.28 -11.42
CA LEU A 59 0.55 -3.88 -11.60
C LEU A 59 -0.92 -3.64 -11.27
N ILE A 60 -1.80 -4.49 -11.77
CA ILE A 60 -3.24 -4.42 -11.45
C ILE A 60 -3.46 -4.62 -9.95
N ALA A 61 -2.78 -5.61 -9.34
CA ALA A 61 -2.83 -5.84 -7.91
C ALA A 61 -2.31 -4.64 -7.11
N ALA A 62 -1.20 -4.04 -7.52
CA ALA A 62 -0.62 -2.87 -6.85
C ALA A 62 -1.53 -1.65 -6.88
N VAL A 63 -2.14 -1.37 -8.04
CA VAL A 63 -3.13 -0.29 -8.20
C VAL A 63 -4.36 -0.56 -7.35
N GLY A 64 -4.90 -1.78 -7.43
CA GLY A 64 -6.08 -2.20 -6.69
C GLY A 64 -5.87 -2.12 -5.18
N VAL A 65 -4.79 -2.72 -4.68
CA VAL A 65 -4.44 -2.74 -3.25
C VAL A 65 -4.10 -1.33 -2.77
N GLY A 66 -3.25 -0.59 -3.50
CA GLY A 66 -2.87 0.76 -3.10
C GLY A 66 -4.05 1.72 -3.04
N GLY A 67 -4.90 1.71 -4.07
CA GLY A 67 -6.13 2.50 -4.11
C GLY A 67 -7.14 2.08 -3.05
N ALA A 68 -7.37 0.77 -2.87
CA ALA A 68 -8.32 0.25 -1.88
C ALA A 68 -7.90 0.58 -0.44
N PHE A 69 -6.63 0.42 -0.09
CA PHE A 69 -6.13 0.78 1.24
C PHE A 69 -6.15 2.29 1.48
N GLY A 70 -5.77 3.10 0.48
CA GLY A 70 -5.89 4.56 0.55
C GLY A 70 -7.33 5.02 0.76
N TRP A 71 -8.29 4.40 0.08
CA TRP A 71 -9.71 4.67 0.22
C TRP A 71 -10.31 4.18 1.55
N TYR A 72 -9.98 2.95 1.97
CA TYR A 72 -10.50 2.34 3.19
C TYR A 72 -10.01 3.09 4.44
N ARG A 73 -8.73 3.51 4.45
CA ARG A 73 -8.18 4.23 5.60
C ARG A 73 -8.54 5.70 5.67
N SER A 74 -8.89 6.31 4.54
CA SER A 74 -9.44 7.67 4.49
C SER A 74 -10.94 7.75 4.81
N PHE A 75 -11.61 6.63 5.17
CA PHE A 75 -13.07 6.59 5.40
C PHE A 75 -13.59 7.59 6.44
N ALA A 76 -12.77 7.96 7.42
CA ALA A 76 -13.15 8.91 8.47
C ALA A 76 -13.09 10.40 8.03
N LEU A 77 -12.66 10.69 6.79
CA LEU A 77 -12.81 12.00 6.16
C LEU A 77 -14.22 12.15 5.59
N ASP A 78 -14.90 13.25 5.93
CA ASP A 78 -16.26 13.49 5.47
C ASP A 78 -16.33 13.88 3.98
N ASN A 79 -15.22 14.34 3.40
CA ASN A 79 -15.15 14.76 2.00
C ASN A 79 -14.76 13.58 1.07
N ILE A 80 -15.72 13.14 0.24
CA ILE A 80 -15.54 12.06 -0.73
C ILE A 80 -14.48 12.36 -1.80
N TRP A 81 -14.33 13.62 -2.18
CA TRP A 81 -13.37 14.07 -3.19
C TRP A 81 -11.94 13.94 -2.68
N GLN A 82 -11.69 14.32 -1.41
CA GLN A 82 -10.40 14.11 -0.76
C GLN A 82 -10.04 12.63 -0.67
N ARG A 83 -11.01 11.76 -0.37
CA ARG A 83 -10.82 10.31 -0.34
C ARG A 83 -10.44 9.75 -1.72
N GLY A 84 -11.07 10.26 -2.77
CA GLY A 84 -10.73 9.92 -4.16
C GLY A 84 -9.30 10.29 -4.52
N VAL A 85 -8.90 11.52 -4.20
CA VAL A 85 -7.52 11.98 -4.44
C VAL A 85 -6.51 11.13 -3.69
N ILE A 86 -6.75 10.81 -2.41
CA ILE A 86 -5.86 9.96 -1.62
C ILE A 86 -5.75 8.57 -2.25
N ALA A 87 -6.86 7.96 -2.68
CA ALA A 87 -6.83 6.65 -3.32
C ALA A 87 -6.03 6.64 -4.63
N VAL A 88 -6.21 7.67 -5.47
CA VAL A 88 -5.44 7.81 -6.72
C VAL A 88 -3.95 8.05 -6.43
N LEU A 89 -3.62 8.96 -5.51
CA LEU A 89 -2.24 9.23 -5.12
C LEU A 89 -1.57 8.02 -4.48
N ALA A 90 -2.31 7.22 -3.72
CA ALA A 90 -1.82 5.98 -3.14
C ALA A 90 -1.53 4.93 -4.22
N ALA A 91 -2.40 4.78 -5.23
CA ALA A 91 -2.17 3.89 -6.36
C ALA A 91 -0.96 4.34 -7.20
N VAL A 92 -0.85 5.63 -7.52
CA VAL A 92 0.30 6.17 -8.26
C VAL A 92 1.59 6.01 -7.46
N GLY A 93 1.57 6.33 -6.17
CA GLY A 93 2.73 6.16 -5.29
C GLY A 93 3.14 4.69 -5.15
N ALA A 94 2.18 3.75 -5.08
CA ALA A 94 2.45 2.32 -5.09
C ALA A 94 3.18 1.87 -6.36
N ILE A 95 2.77 2.38 -7.53
CA ILE A 95 3.48 2.12 -8.79
C ILE A 95 4.91 2.66 -8.72
N LEU A 96 5.07 3.93 -8.34
CA LEU A 96 6.39 4.57 -8.29
C LEU A 96 7.34 3.82 -7.35
N VAL A 97 6.89 3.50 -6.13
CA VAL A 97 7.71 2.80 -5.13
C VAL A 97 7.96 1.34 -5.52
N GLY A 98 6.99 0.68 -6.14
CA GLY A 98 7.19 -0.67 -6.67
C GLY A 98 8.16 -0.71 -7.86
N PHE A 99 8.21 0.32 -8.70
CA PHE A 99 9.21 0.42 -9.78
C PHE A 99 10.64 0.60 -9.26
N LEU A 100 10.84 1.16 -8.07
CA LEU A 100 12.16 1.24 -7.44
C LEU A 100 12.76 -0.15 -7.14
N ALA A 101 11.96 -1.23 -7.14
CA ALA A 101 12.50 -2.58 -6.98
C ALA A 101 13.37 -3.03 -8.18
N ALA A 102 13.13 -2.53 -9.40
CA ALA A 102 13.92 -2.88 -10.57
C ALA A 102 15.41 -2.48 -10.47
N PRO A 103 15.77 -1.23 -10.06
CA PRO A 103 17.18 -0.91 -9.81
C PRO A 103 17.74 -1.67 -8.61
N LEU A 104 16.95 -1.94 -7.57
CA LEU A 104 17.39 -2.73 -6.41
C LEU A 104 17.77 -4.16 -6.80
N ASP A 105 17.01 -4.81 -7.68
CA ASP A 105 17.36 -6.11 -8.26
C ASP A 105 18.71 -6.05 -8.99
N ARG A 106 18.94 -5.00 -9.77
CA ARG A 106 20.19 -4.85 -10.54
C ARG A 106 21.43 -4.71 -9.66
N PHE A 107 21.32 -4.11 -8.47
CA PHE A 107 22.47 -3.87 -7.58
C PHE A 107 22.62 -4.92 -6.47
N PHE A 108 21.52 -5.42 -5.92
CA PHE A 108 21.49 -6.28 -4.74
C PHE A 108 20.81 -7.64 -4.98
N GLY A 109 20.33 -7.88 -6.21
CA GLY A 109 19.61 -9.10 -6.59
C GLY A 109 18.32 -9.32 -5.80
N ILE A 110 17.90 -10.58 -5.75
CA ILE A 110 16.68 -11.02 -5.06
C ILE A 110 16.68 -10.66 -3.57
N ALA A 111 17.83 -10.75 -2.90
CA ALA A 111 17.94 -10.39 -1.48
C ALA A 111 17.58 -8.91 -1.24
N GLY A 112 18.03 -8.01 -2.12
CA GLY A 112 17.65 -6.59 -2.08
C GLY A 112 16.15 -6.38 -2.28
N MET A 113 15.53 -7.13 -3.20
CA MET A 113 14.08 -7.07 -3.41
C MET A 113 13.29 -7.55 -2.18
N ILE A 114 13.73 -8.62 -1.50
CA ILE A 114 13.08 -9.10 -0.27
C ILE A 114 13.11 -8.03 0.83
N VAL A 115 14.27 -7.40 1.03
CA VAL A 115 14.40 -6.29 1.98
C VAL A 115 13.49 -5.12 1.59
N TRP A 116 13.38 -4.82 0.29
CA TRP A 116 12.48 -3.78 -0.20
C TRP A 116 11.00 -4.09 0.06
N VAL A 117 10.57 -5.34 -0.13
CA VAL A 117 9.22 -5.79 0.25
C VAL A 117 8.98 -5.56 1.73
N ALA A 118 9.92 -5.96 2.59
CA ALA A 118 9.80 -5.79 4.04
C ALA A 118 9.69 -4.30 4.43
N ILE A 119 10.48 -3.42 3.78
CA ILE A 119 10.42 -1.97 3.98
C ILE A 119 9.03 -1.44 3.57
N ASN A 120 8.51 -1.83 2.41
CA ASN A 120 7.20 -1.42 1.92
C ASN A 120 6.07 -1.84 2.88
N ILE A 121 6.13 -3.07 3.39
CA ILE A 121 5.18 -3.57 4.39
C ILE A 121 5.28 -2.74 5.68
N ALA A 122 6.50 -2.47 6.16
CA ALA A 122 6.72 -1.66 7.34
C ALA A 122 6.13 -0.25 7.17
N PHE A 123 6.38 0.41 6.03
CA PHE A 123 5.75 1.69 5.68
C PHE A 123 4.22 1.60 5.67
N GLY A 124 3.67 0.53 5.11
CA GLY A 124 2.24 0.27 5.10
C GLY A 124 1.63 0.20 6.51
N ILE A 125 2.32 -0.51 7.41
CA ILE A 125 1.94 -0.67 8.82
C ILE A 125 2.05 0.67 9.56
N PHE A 126 3.16 1.41 9.40
CA PHE A 126 3.36 2.71 10.04
C PHE A 126 2.31 3.72 9.58
N GLY A 127 2.02 3.79 8.28
CA GLY A 127 0.96 4.63 7.73
C GLY A 127 -0.41 4.26 8.31
N THR A 128 -0.72 2.97 8.39
CA THR A 128 -1.96 2.49 9.00
C THR A 128 -2.08 2.90 10.47
N ARG A 129 -1.02 2.71 11.27
CA ARG A 129 -0.99 3.09 12.68
C ARG A 129 -1.13 4.60 12.86
N TRP A 130 -0.53 5.39 11.97
CA TRP A 130 -0.64 6.84 11.99
C TRP A 130 -2.06 7.31 11.64
N ALA A 131 -2.68 6.73 10.63
CA ALA A 131 -4.08 7.00 10.28
C ALA A 131 -5.05 6.65 11.42
N ILE A 132 -4.80 5.57 12.15
CA ILE A 132 -5.60 5.18 13.33
C ILE A 132 -5.44 6.21 14.45
N ARG A 133 -4.22 6.67 14.74
CA ARG A 133 -3.99 7.72 15.74
C ARG A 133 -4.70 9.04 15.37
N GLY A 134 -4.75 9.38 14.08
CA GLY A 134 -5.43 10.57 13.57
C GLY A 134 -6.96 10.54 13.73
N LYS A 135 -7.58 9.38 13.98
CA LYS A 135 -9.02 9.26 14.19
C LYS A 135 -9.51 9.83 15.53
N GLY A 136 -8.61 10.06 16.48
CA GLY A 136 -8.96 10.50 17.84
C GLY A 136 -9.53 9.36 18.70
N THR A 137 -9.31 9.42 20.01
CA THR A 137 -9.65 8.40 21.02
C THR A 137 -11.15 8.39 21.36
N GLY A 138 -12.04 8.35 20.37
CA GLY A 138 -13.49 8.55 20.56
C GLY A 138 -14.37 7.29 20.64
N GLU A 139 -13.84 6.08 20.46
CA GLU A 139 -14.66 4.85 20.40
C GLU A 139 -14.16 3.72 21.33
N GLN A 140 -13.76 4.04 22.56
CA GLN A 140 -13.43 2.99 23.56
C GLN A 140 -14.05 3.16 24.96
N GLY A 141 -15.18 3.87 25.10
CA GLY A 141 -15.81 3.91 26.44
C GLY A 141 -17.18 4.54 26.52
N GLN A 142 -18.22 3.90 25.99
CA GLN A 142 -19.58 4.03 26.57
C GLN A 142 -20.45 2.82 26.20
N GLY A 143 -19.97 1.65 26.62
CA GLY A 143 -20.69 0.38 26.56
C GLY A 143 -20.48 -0.37 27.88
N THR A 144 -20.79 0.26 29.00
CA THR A 144 -20.95 -0.42 30.30
C THR A 144 -22.27 0.03 30.88
N GLY A 145 -23.17 -0.95 31.00
CA GLY A 145 -24.56 -0.73 31.31
C GLY A 145 -24.82 -0.13 32.69
N THR A 146 -26.02 0.42 32.82
CA THR A 146 -26.85 0.30 34.02
C THR A 146 -28.28 0.22 33.52
N ALA A 147 -28.90 -0.93 33.82
CA ALA A 147 -30.34 -1.08 33.92
C ALA A 147 -30.85 -0.33 35.16
#